data_AF-A0A9W6Y3K2-F1
#
_entry.id   AF-A0A9W6Y3K2-F1
#
_cell.length_a   1.000
_cell.length_b   1.000
_cell.length_c   1.000
_cell.angle_alpha   90.00
_cell.angle_beta   90.00
_cell.angle_gamma   90.00
#
_symmetry.space_group_name_H-M   'P 1'
#
loop_
_entity.id
_entity.type
_entity.pdbx_description
1 polymer ?
#
loop_
_entity_poly.entity_id
_entity_poly.type
_entity_poly.pdbx_seq_one_letter_code
_entity_poly.pdbx_strand_id
1 'polypeptide(L)'
;MENFYDIVKKINARKADMEWLMTSKWNGKTANPELFDVETDSDDLSMGTTGEKHQALANEVMEHLDSVCLSSKFRLASGEGTVTFEQMVGMLARDSMLSDTIIDFSIRCICNTLEDCFALDSFAVTLRCPDPPATRISNIHYVVLPVHLSNIHWGVIIVGIAYKRETPTFTPYYYEPLCISSYSATLEATFEKTVRPFLRDWHNKTMSCMEYPVKEDGVWLNAPKQPDGTSCGVMIIAQVQSVLKDSFRFSKTTVTADDIAVMRLRIMWMIVINQR
;
A
#
# COMPACT_ATOMS: atom_id res chain seq x y z
N MET A 1 27.43 -21.25 7.74
CA MET A 1 26.32 -22.24 7.70
C MET A 1 24.96 -21.55 7.71
N GLU A 2 24.74 -20.51 8.53
CA GLU A 2 23.47 -19.73 8.55
C GLU A 2 23.04 -19.23 7.15
N ASN A 3 23.95 -18.64 6.38
CA ASN A 3 23.67 -18.14 5.03
C ASN A 3 23.17 -19.22 4.04
N PHE A 4 23.61 -20.48 4.17
CA PHE A 4 23.13 -21.57 3.31
C PHE A 4 21.66 -21.93 3.62
N TYR A 5 21.31 -22.01 4.91
CA TYR A 5 19.95 -22.33 5.33
C TYR A 5 18.95 -21.23 4.95
N ASP A 6 19.36 -19.96 5.04
CA ASP A 6 18.53 -18.82 4.63
C ASP A 6 18.24 -18.84 3.12
N ILE A 7 19.25 -19.13 2.30
CA ILE A 7 19.07 -19.29 0.85
C ILE A 7 18.12 -20.46 0.54
N VAL A 8 18.29 -21.61 1.20
CA VAL A 8 17.40 -22.76 1.01
C VAL A 8 15.96 -22.42 1.39
N LYS A 9 15.75 -21.71 2.50
CA LYS A 9 14.43 -21.23 2.92
C LYS A 9 13.80 -20.32 1.87
N LYS A 10 14.57 -19.40 1.28
CA LYS A 10 14.09 -18.52 0.21
C LYS A 10 13.76 -19.27 -1.07
N ILE A 11 14.57 -20.26 -1.47
CA ILE A 11 14.25 -21.09 -2.64
C ILE A 11 12.97 -21.90 -2.42
N ASN A 12 12.77 -22.45 -1.22
CA ASN A 12 11.54 -23.18 -0.90
C ASN A 12 10.32 -22.25 -0.87
N ALA A 13 10.45 -21.05 -0.31
CA ALA A 13 9.39 -20.05 -0.35
C ALA A 13 9.05 -19.64 -1.80
N ARG A 14 10.06 -19.46 -2.67
CA ARG A 14 9.83 -19.18 -4.10
C ARG A 14 9.02 -20.30 -4.75
N LYS A 15 9.36 -21.57 -4.51
CA LYS A 15 8.61 -22.72 -5.04
C LYS A 15 7.15 -22.70 -4.59
N ALA A 16 6.91 -22.45 -3.30
CA ALA A 16 5.55 -22.37 -2.75
C ALA A 16 4.75 -21.20 -3.33
N ASP A 17 5.38 -20.05 -3.57
CA ASP A 17 4.73 -18.89 -4.18
C ASP A 17 4.38 -19.17 -5.66
N MET A 18 5.28 -19.81 -6.41
CA MET A 18 5.00 -20.25 -7.79
C MET A 18 3.90 -21.31 -7.83
N GLU A 19 3.91 -22.28 -6.93
CA GLU A 19 2.85 -23.29 -6.82
C GLU A 19 1.49 -22.65 -6.53
N TRP A 20 1.44 -21.65 -5.65
CA TRP A 20 0.23 -20.88 -5.38
C TRP A 20 -0.28 -20.16 -6.63
N LEU A 21 0.60 -19.51 -7.40
CA LEU A 21 0.22 -18.89 -8.68
C LEU A 21 -0.30 -19.93 -9.69
N MET A 22 0.26 -21.14 -9.73
CA MET A 22 -0.20 -22.18 -10.66
C MET A 22 -1.54 -22.81 -10.25
N THR A 23 -1.80 -22.96 -8.96
CA THR A 23 -2.89 -23.82 -8.45
C THR A 23 -4.12 -23.07 -7.94
N SER A 24 -4.08 -21.74 -7.85
CA SER A 24 -5.14 -20.89 -7.29
C SER A 24 -6.46 -20.83 -8.10
N LYS A 25 -6.54 -21.52 -9.25
CA LYS A 25 -7.72 -21.57 -10.14
C LYS A 25 -8.27 -20.18 -10.49
N TRP A 26 -7.40 -19.29 -10.97
CA TRP A 26 -7.73 -17.89 -11.24
C TRP A 26 -8.95 -17.71 -12.15
N ASN A 27 -9.08 -18.55 -13.18
CA ASN A 27 -10.21 -18.50 -14.10
C ASN A 27 -11.57 -18.80 -13.44
N GLY A 28 -11.58 -19.43 -12.26
CA GLY A 28 -12.81 -19.68 -11.50
C GLY A 28 -13.20 -18.57 -10.53
N LYS A 29 -12.36 -17.53 -10.34
CA LYS A 29 -12.60 -16.45 -9.38
C LYS A 29 -13.44 -15.34 -10.00
N THR A 30 -14.56 -15.01 -9.37
CA THR A 30 -15.44 -13.90 -9.77
C THR A 30 -15.21 -12.63 -8.95
N ALA A 31 -14.43 -12.70 -7.87
CA ALA A 31 -14.09 -11.56 -7.04
C ALA A 31 -13.26 -10.54 -7.83
N ASN A 32 -13.76 -9.32 -7.97
CA ASN A 32 -13.07 -8.21 -8.64
C ASN A 32 -12.94 -7.03 -7.66
N PRO A 33 -11.95 -7.04 -6.75
CA PRO A 33 -11.67 -5.89 -5.89
C PRO A 33 -11.16 -4.72 -6.73
N GLU A 34 -11.22 -3.49 -6.21
CA GLU A 34 -10.84 -2.29 -6.97
C GLU A 34 -9.34 -2.01 -6.95
N LEU A 35 -8.60 -2.65 -6.05
CA LEU A 35 -7.16 -2.42 -5.95
C LEU A 35 -6.49 -2.70 -7.29
N PHE A 36 -5.83 -1.69 -7.86
CA PHE A 36 -5.16 -1.68 -9.15
C PHE A 36 -6.03 -2.15 -10.33
N ASP A 37 -7.35 -1.95 -10.25
CA ASP A 37 -8.26 -2.37 -11.31
C ASP A 37 -7.98 -1.65 -12.64
N VAL A 38 -7.84 -0.34 -12.65
CA VAL A 38 -7.48 0.44 -13.85
C VAL A 38 -6.10 0.04 -14.39
N GLU A 39 -5.09 -0.04 -13.50
CA GLU A 39 -3.71 -0.33 -13.87
C GLU A 39 -3.55 -1.75 -14.44
N THR A 40 -4.41 -2.67 -14.00
CA THR A 40 -4.46 -4.03 -14.53
C THR A 40 -5.55 -4.22 -15.57
N ASP A 41 -6.18 -3.16 -16.08
CA ASP A 41 -7.26 -3.22 -17.09
C ASP A 41 -8.36 -4.21 -16.68
N SER A 42 -8.90 -3.98 -15.48
CA SER A 42 -9.85 -4.82 -14.76
C SER A 42 -11.07 -4.09 -14.19
N ASP A 43 -11.17 -2.77 -14.38
CA ASP A 43 -12.21 -1.88 -13.85
C ASP A 43 -13.60 -2.10 -14.49
N ASP A 44 -13.65 -2.46 -15.77
CA ASP A 44 -14.89 -2.67 -16.54
C ASP A 44 -15.13 -4.14 -16.98
N LEU A 45 -14.58 -5.11 -16.24
CA LEU A 45 -14.76 -6.52 -16.58
C LEU A 45 -16.17 -7.03 -16.31
N SER A 46 -16.72 -7.73 -17.30
CA SER A 46 -17.92 -8.55 -17.12
C SER A 46 -17.62 -9.80 -16.27
N MET A 47 -18.64 -10.36 -15.61
CA MET A 47 -18.48 -11.60 -14.82
C MET A 47 -17.90 -12.78 -15.62
N GLY A 48 -18.07 -12.80 -16.95
CA GLY A 48 -17.53 -13.86 -17.82
C GLY A 48 -16.04 -13.71 -18.13
N THR A 49 -15.49 -12.50 -18.03
CA THR A 49 -14.10 -12.17 -18.41
C THR A 49 -13.18 -11.92 -17.21
N THR A 50 -13.75 -11.72 -16.01
CA THR A 50 -13.00 -11.50 -14.77
C THR A 50 -11.98 -12.62 -14.48
N GLY A 51 -12.41 -13.88 -14.52
CA GLY A 51 -11.54 -15.02 -14.26
C GLY A 51 -10.40 -15.13 -15.28
N GLU A 52 -10.71 -14.93 -16.56
CA GLU A 52 -9.73 -14.98 -17.65
C GLU A 52 -8.64 -13.93 -17.46
N LYS A 53 -9.02 -12.71 -17.05
CA LYS A 53 -8.07 -11.64 -16.73
C LYS A 53 -7.18 -11.99 -15.54
N HIS A 54 -7.74 -12.53 -14.45
CA HIS A 54 -6.91 -12.97 -13.32
C HIS A 54 -5.91 -14.06 -13.73
N GLN A 55 -6.32 -14.99 -14.59
CA GLN A 55 -5.41 -16.01 -15.11
C GLN A 55 -4.30 -15.40 -15.98
N ALA A 56 -4.62 -14.41 -16.81
CA ALA A 56 -3.64 -13.70 -17.62
C ALA A 56 -2.60 -12.98 -16.74
N LEU A 57 -3.05 -12.20 -15.75
CA LEU A 57 -2.17 -11.52 -14.80
C LEU A 57 -1.26 -12.51 -14.05
N ALA A 58 -1.79 -13.65 -13.61
CA ALA A 58 -1.01 -14.70 -12.96
C ALA A 58 0.05 -15.30 -13.89
N ASN A 59 -0.28 -15.53 -15.16
CA ASN A 59 0.66 -16.05 -16.16
C ASN A 59 1.81 -15.07 -16.42
N GLU A 60 1.51 -13.77 -16.58
CA GLU A 60 2.52 -12.72 -16.78
C GLU A 60 3.48 -12.63 -15.58
N VAL A 61 2.92 -12.65 -14.36
CA VAL A 61 3.73 -12.67 -13.14
C VAL A 61 4.62 -13.91 -13.11
N MET A 62 4.07 -15.11 -13.35
CA MET A 62 4.86 -16.36 -13.34
C MET A 62 5.99 -16.33 -14.37
N GLU A 63 5.70 -15.94 -15.61
CA GLU A 63 6.71 -15.83 -16.68
C GLU A 63 7.85 -14.88 -16.28
N HIS A 64 7.49 -13.73 -15.69
CA HIS A 64 8.49 -12.78 -15.21
C HIS A 64 9.30 -13.34 -14.03
N LEU A 65 8.64 -13.96 -13.06
CA LEU A 65 9.30 -14.55 -11.89
C LEU A 65 10.25 -15.70 -12.26
N ASP A 66 9.98 -16.44 -13.33
CA ASP A 66 10.88 -17.46 -13.86
C ASP A 66 12.15 -16.86 -14.49
N SER A 67 12.07 -15.65 -15.03
CA SER A 67 13.20 -14.96 -15.66
C SER A 67 14.16 -14.26 -14.69
N VAL A 68 13.81 -14.16 -13.40
CA VAL A 68 14.57 -13.41 -12.38
C VAL A 68 15.23 -14.31 -11.32
N CYS A 69 16.25 -13.75 -10.66
CA CYS A 69 16.92 -14.38 -9.52
C CYS A 69 16.66 -13.59 -8.23
N LEU A 70 17.01 -14.15 -7.07
CA LEU A 70 16.72 -13.53 -5.77
C LEU A 70 17.31 -12.12 -5.63
N SER A 71 18.44 -11.84 -6.28
CA SER A 71 19.10 -10.52 -6.27
C SER A 71 18.55 -9.53 -7.30
N SER A 72 17.61 -9.93 -8.16
CA SER A 72 16.95 -9.03 -9.10
C SER A 72 16.23 -7.90 -8.36
N LYS A 73 16.33 -6.68 -8.90
CA LYS A 73 15.81 -5.45 -8.28
C LYS A 73 14.69 -4.88 -9.13
N PHE A 74 13.60 -4.51 -8.48
CA PHE A 74 12.49 -3.75 -9.03
C PHE A 74 12.55 -2.33 -8.48
N ARG A 75 12.42 -1.34 -9.35
CA ARG A 75 12.59 0.07 -9.00
C ARG A 75 11.45 0.89 -9.53
N LEU A 76 11.01 1.86 -8.74
CA LEU A 76 10.06 2.86 -9.19
C LEU A 76 10.73 3.74 -10.26
N ALA A 77 9.95 4.17 -11.26
CA ALA A 77 10.43 5.06 -12.32
C ALA A 77 10.99 6.39 -11.77
N SER A 78 10.45 6.87 -10.65
CA SER A 78 10.96 8.07 -9.94
C SER A 78 12.34 7.86 -9.30
N GLY A 79 12.80 6.62 -9.15
CA GLY A 79 14.00 6.25 -8.40
C GLY A 79 13.81 6.16 -6.88
N GLU A 80 12.67 6.57 -6.33
CA GLU A 80 12.41 6.68 -4.89
C GLU A 80 11.98 5.37 -4.21
N GLY A 81 12.33 4.22 -4.77
CA GLY A 81 12.00 2.93 -4.17
C GLY A 81 12.69 1.79 -4.88
N THR A 82 13.16 0.81 -4.11
CA THR A 82 13.73 -0.43 -4.65
C THR A 82 13.35 -1.59 -3.77
N VAL A 83 12.90 -2.68 -4.38
CA VAL A 83 12.66 -3.97 -3.72
C VAL A 83 13.41 -5.06 -4.47
N THR A 84 14.00 -6.01 -3.74
CA THR A 84 14.60 -7.21 -4.35
C THR A 84 13.60 -8.34 -4.41
N PHE A 85 13.77 -9.25 -5.36
CA PHE A 85 12.91 -10.43 -5.42
C PHE A 85 12.97 -11.26 -4.13
N GLU A 86 14.15 -11.35 -3.50
CA GLU A 86 14.32 -11.98 -2.18
C GLU A 86 13.39 -11.40 -1.10
N GLN A 87 13.15 -10.09 -1.10
CA GLN A 87 12.28 -9.43 -0.12
C GLN A 87 10.79 -9.72 -0.38
N MET A 88 10.42 -10.04 -1.62
CA MET A 88 9.05 -10.39 -2.00
C MET A 88 8.71 -11.86 -1.69
N VAL A 89 9.68 -12.75 -1.92
CA VAL A 89 9.50 -14.20 -1.77
C VAL A 89 9.10 -14.57 -0.34
N GLY A 90 7.96 -15.24 -0.24
CA GLY A 90 7.31 -15.66 1.00
C GLY A 90 6.60 -14.54 1.75
N MET A 91 6.58 -13.32 1.23
CA MET A 91 6.00 -12.15 1.94
C MET A 91 4.76 -11.60 1.25
N LEU A 92 4.60 -11.80 -0.06
CA LEU A 92 3.50 -11.22 -0.83
C LEU A 92 2.43 -12.24 -1.27
N ALA A 93 2.86 -13.41 -1.73
CA ALA A 93 1.96 -14.49 -2.12
C ALA A 93 1.28 -15.13 -0.89
N ARG A 94 0.20 -15.88 -1.15
CA ARG A 94 -0.46 -16.74 -0.16
C ARG A 94 -1.04 -15.93 1.00
N ASP A 95 -0.64 -16.24 2.23
CA ASP A 95 -1.28 -15.85 3.48
C ASP A 95 -0.32 -15.15 4.45
N SER A 96 0.88 -14.76 4.01
CA SER A 96 1.84 -14.09 4.87
C SER A 96 1.54 -12.60 5.05
N MET A 97 1.84 -12.07 6.24
CA MET A 97 1.75 -10.63 6.50
C MET A 97 2.82 -9.89 5.69
N LEU A 98 2.42 -8.80 5.03
CA LEU A 98 3.35 -8.00 4.24
C LEU A 98 4.40 -7.34 5.16
N SER A 99 5.66 -7.30 4.69
CA SER A 99 6.74 -6.59 5.37
C SER A 99 6.69 -5.09 5.12
N ASP A 100 7.38 -4.32 5.97
CA ASP A 100 7.57 -2.88 5.81
C ASP A 100 8.03 -2.54 4.39
N THR A 101 9.03 -3.26 3.86
CA THR A 101 9.54 -3.05 2.50
C THR A 101 8.46 -3.15 1.42
N ILE A 102 7.55 -4.11 1.52
CA ILE A 102 6.47 -4.30 0.53
C ILE A 102 5.41 -3.21 0.70
N ILE A 103 5.06 -2.86 1.94
CA ILE A 103 4.12 -1.78 2.25
C ILE A 103 4.63 -0.45 1.70
N ASP A 104 5.85 -0.06 2.08
CA ASP A 104 6.41 1.23 1.69
C ASP A 104 6.62 1.31 0.17
N PHE A 105 7.07 0.22 -0.47
CA PHE A 105 7.20 0.20 -1.93
C PHE A 105 5.83 0.35 -2.62
N SER A 106 4.80 -0.35 -2.14
CA SER A 106 3.46 -0.31 -2.73
C SER A 106 2.80 1.07 -2.56
N ILE A 107 2.91 1.69 -1.39
CA ILE A 107 2.36 3.03 -1.14
C ILE A 107 3.10 4.08 -1.97
N ARG A 108 4.43 4.00 -2.09
CA ARG A 108 5.19 4.87 -3.00
C ARG A 108 4.80 4.66 -4.46
N CYS A 109 4.57 3.42 -4.88
CA CYS A 109 4.08 3.12 -6.23
C CYS A 109 2.74 3.84 -6.50
N ILE A 110 1.79 3.78 -5.56
CA ILE A 110 0.51 4.48 -5.68
C ILE A 110 0.72 6.00 -5.75
N CYS A 111 1.51 6.58 -4.83
CA CYS A 111 1.74 8.02 -4.78
C CYS A 111 2.42 8.54 -6.05
N ASN A 112 3.37 7.80 -6.62
CA ASN A 112 4.03 8.16 -7.87
C ASN A 112 3.10 8.08 -9.08
N THR A 113 2.13 7.17 -9.07
CA THR A 113 1.21 6.97 -10.19
C THR A 113 0.13 8.06 -10.23
N LEU A 114 -0.35 8.50 -9.07
CA LEU A 114 -1.44 9.48 -8.99
C LEU A 114 -0.97 10.95 -9.02
N GLU A 115 0.34 11.18 -8.90
CA GLU A 115 0.96 12.50 -8.75
C GLU A 115 0.40 13.27 -7.53
N ASP A 116 1.01 14.40 -7.17
CA ASP A 116 0.59 15.26 -6.04
C ASP A 116 0.39 14.54 -4.68
N CYS A 117 1.03 13.39 -4.47
CA CYS A 117 0.97 12.60 -3.25
C CYS A 117 2.37 12.39 -2.67
N PHE A 118 2.49 12.30 -1.35
CA PHE A 118 3.76 12.05 -0.67
C PHE A 118 3.67 10.89 0.32
N ALA A 119 4.52 9.88 0.14
CA ALA A 119 4.60 8.72 1.01
C ALA A 119 5.71 8.88 2.06
N LEU A 120 5.33 8.91 3.33
CA LEU A 120 6.25 8.69 4.44
C LEU A 120 6.54 7.19 4.57
N ASP A 121 7.74 6.89 5.06
CA ASP A 121 8.19 5.53 5.33
C ASP A 121 7.67 5.04 6.69
N SER A 122 7.35 3.74 6.82
CA SER A 122 6.84 3.16 8.08
C SER A 122 7.81 3.38 9.26
N PHE A 123 9.11 3.52 8.99
CA PHE A 123 10.14 3.80 9.99
C PHE A 123 10.14 5.25 10.48
N ALA A 124 9.38 6.18 9.88
CA ALA A 124 9.33 7.57 10.33
C ALA A 124 8.87 7.73 11.79
N VAL A 125 8.08 6.77 12.29
CA VAL A 125 7.61 6.72 13.68
C VAL A 125 8.74 6.40 14.67
N THR A 126 9.71 5.57 14.26
CA THR A 126 10.79 5.06 15.15
C THR A 126 12.13 5.76 14.92
N LEU A 127 12.45 6.12 13.68
CA LEU A 127 13.74 6.67 13.26
C LEU A 127 13.74 8.18 13.00
N ARG A 128 12.61 8.86 13.24
CA ARG A 128 12.30 10.27 12.91
C ARG A 128 11.88 10.46 11.45
N CYS A 129 10.99 11.42 11.21
CA CYS A 129 10.62 11.86 9.87
C CYS A 129 11.84 12.36 9.08
N PRO A 130 11.88 12.13 7.76
CA PRO A 130 12.86 12.77 6.90
C PRO A 130 12.65 14.29 6.89
N ASP A 131 13.67 15.03 6.44
CA ASP A 131 13.50 16.44 6.14
C ASP A 131 12.44 16.60 5.03
N PRO A 132 11.50 17.55 5.16
CA PRO A 132 10.49 17.77 4.13
C PRO A 132 11.12 18.10 2.77
N PRO A 133 10.51 17.67 1.64
CA PRO A 133 11.04 17.98 0.32
C PRO A 133 10.98 19.48 0.01
N ALA A 134 11.67 19.91 -1.05
CA ALA A 134 11.67 21.30 -1.49
C ALA A 134 10.38 21.68 -2.25
N THR A 135 9.65 20.69 -2.78
CA THR A 135 8.35 20.89 -3.43
C THR A 135 7.39 21.59 -2.49
N ARG A 136 6.62 22.56 -2.99
CA ARG A 136 5.66 23.29 -2.16
C ARG A 136 4.57 22.35 -1.65
N ILE A 137 4.31 22.37 -0.34
CA ILE A 137 3.25 21.55 0.27
C ILE A 137 1.86 21.83 -0.34
N SER A 138 1.63 23.03 -0.88
CA SER A 138 0.38 23.38 -1.56
C SER A 138 0.14 22.65 -2.88
N ASN A 139 1.16 22.01 -3.44
CA ASN A 139 1.05 21.18 -4.64
C ASN A 139 0.74 19.72 -4.27
N ILE A 140 0.67 19.38 -2.99
CA ILE A 140 0.40 18.04 -2.52
C ILE A 140 -1.05 17.98 -2.06
N HIS A 141 -1.78 16.97 -2.54
CA HIS A 141 -3.15 16.67 -2.13
C HIS A 141 -3.18 15.67 -0.99
N TYR A 142 -2.25 14.71 -0.95
CA TYR A 142 -2.22 13.68 0.09
C TYR A 142 -0.82 13.41 0.66
N VAL A 143 -0.76 13.22 1.97
CA VAL A 143 0.40 12.63 2.65
C VAL A 143 -0.02 11.31 3.27
N VAL A 144 0.72 10.23 3.04
CA VAL A 144 0.40 8.88 3.52
C VAL A 144 1.49 8.37 4.45
N LEU A 145 1.12 7.83 5.61
CA LEU A 145 2.02 7.14 6.53
C LEU A 145 1.44 5.77 6.90
N PRO A 146 2.03 4.65 6.41
CA PRO A 146 1.77 3.34 7.00
C PRO A 146 2.34 3.26 8.41
N VAL A 147 1.63 2.58 9.32
CA VAL A 147 2.03 2.43 10.72
C VAL A 147 2.05 0.96 11.09
N HIS A 148 3.22 0.48 11.51
CA HIS A 148 3.40 -0.87 12.02
C HIS A 148 2.96 -0.93 13.48
N LEU A 149 1.75 -1.42 13.72
CA LEU A 149 1.09 -1.46 15.02
C LEU A 149 1.54 -2.71 15.80
N SER A 150 2.22 -2.48 16.93
CA SER A 150 2.72 -3.53 17.83
C SER A 150 3.60 -4.60 17.17
N ASN A 151 4.25 -4.27 16.04
CA ASN A 151 5.07 -5.19 15.23
C ASN A 151 4.34 -6.44 14.71
N ILE A 152 3.01 -6.45 14.72
CA ILE A 152 2.19 -7.61 14.33
C ILE A 152 0.96 -7.23 13.48
N HIS A 153 0.79 -5.95 13.18
CA HIS A 153 -0.41 -5.43 12.52
C HIS A 153 -0.12 -4.14 11.76
N TRP A 154 -0.95 -3.82 10.76
CA TRP A 154 -0.78 -2.64 9.91
C TRP A 154 -2.00 -1.73 9.98
N GLY A 155 -1.75 -0.44 10.23
CA GLY A 155 -2.72 0.64 10.05
C GLY A 155 -2.15 1.71 9.13
N VAL A 156 -2.96 2.70 8.75
CA VAL A 156 -2.50 3.81 7.91
C VAL A 156 -3.15 5.13 8.30
N ILE A 157 -2.36 6.19 8.18
CA ILE A 157 -2.80 7.58 8.29
C ILE A 157 -2.68 8.21 6.90
N ILE A 158 -3.76 8.79 6.41
CA ILE A 158 -3.78 9.55 5.15
C ILE A 158 -4.22 10.96 5.47
N VAL A 159 -3.48 11.98 5.05
CA VAL A 159 -3.85 13.39 5.30
C VAL A 159 -4.20 14.05 4.00
N GLY A 160 -5.47 14.44 3.85
CA GLY A 160 -5.92 15.32 2.77
C GLY A 160 -5.47 16.76 3.04
N ILE A 161 -4.89 17.39 2.02
CA ILE A 161 -4.32 18.74 2.06
C ILE A 161 -5.10 19.63 1.09
N ALA A 162 -5.66 20.74 1.60
CA ALA A 162 -6.47 21.65 0.80
C ALA A 162 -6.07 23.11 1.02
N TYR A 163 -5.04 23.58 0.30
CA TYR A 163 -4.59 24.99 0.36
C TYR A 163 -5.42 25.96 -0.48
N LYS A 164 -6.17 25.47 -1.47
CA LYS A 164 -6.94 26.30 -2.42
C LYS A 164 -8.32 26.74 -1.89
N ARG A 165 -8.67 26.34 -0.66
CA ARG A 165 -9.91 26.74 0.01
C ARG A 165 -9.77 28.13 0.65
N GLU A 166 -10.90 28.77 0.96
CA GLU A 166 -10.91 30.05 1.70
C GLU A 166 -10.16 29.95 3.02
N THR A 167 -10.36 28.84 3.75
CA THR A 167 -9.54 28.44 4.90
C THR A 167 -8.78 27.17 4.51
N PRO A 168 -7.44 27.22 4.44
CA PRO A 168 -6.63 26.03 4.19
C PRO A 168 -6.85 24.97 5.27
N THR A 169 -6.98 23.70 4.88
CA THR A 169 -7.20 22.60 5.84
C THR A 169 -6.31 21.38 5.65
N PHE A 170 -6.11 20.68 6.77
CA PHE A 170 -5.57 19.31 6.83
C PHE A 170 -6.61 18.37 7.43
N THR A 171 -6.97 17.33 6.68
CA THR A 171 -7.98 16.34 7.09
C THR A 171 -7.32 14.98 7.29
N PRO A 172 -7.15 14.50 8.53
CA PRO A 172 -6.60 13.18 8.76
C PRO A 172 -7.67 12.09 8.62
N TYR A 173 -7.38 11.09 7.79
CA TYR A 173 -8.13 9.85 7.65
C TYR A 173 -7.34 8.71 8.29
N TYR A 174 -8.03 7.88 9.06
CA TYR A 174 -7.45 6.74 9.75
C TYR A 174 -8.10 5.45 9.25
N TYR A 175 -7.28 4.43 9.01
CA TYR A 175 -7.77 3.10 8.67
C TYR A 175 -6.99 2.02 9.41
N GLU A 176 -7.73 1.13 10.05
CA GLU A 176 -7.21 0.00 10.82
C GLU A 176 -8.12 -1.22 10.58
N PRO A 177 -7.66 -2.25 9.84
CA PRO A 177 -8.52 -3.33 9.33
C PRO A 177 -9.22 -4.23 10.37
N LEU A 178 -8.78 -4.28 11.63
CA LEU A 178 -9.44 -5.01 12.72
C LEU A 178 -10.45 -4.15 13.50
N CYS A 179 -10.36 -2.83 13.39
CA CYS A 179 -11.15 -1.85 14.15
C CYS A 179 -11.05 -2.06 15.67
N ILE A 180 -9.83 -2.25 16.18
CA ILE A 180 -9.49 -2.40 17.60
C ILE A 180 -9.17 -1.03 18.19
N SER A 181 -9.85 -0.67 19.27
CA SER A 181 -9.75 0.64 19.91
C SER A 181 -8.34 1.02 20.40
N SER A 182 -7.51 0.06 20.83
CA SER A 182 -6.13 0.32 21.24
C SER A 182 -5.24 0.75 20.07
N TYR A 183 -5.46 0.19 18.89
CA TYR A 183 -4.79 0.63 17.67
C TYR A 183 -5.30 1.98 17.20
N SER A 184 -6.60 2.25 17.38
CA SER A 184 -7.16 3.56 17.06
C SER A 184 -6.45 4.70 17.80
N ALA A 185 -6.30 4.54 19.12
CA ALA A 185 -5.58 5.52 19.95
C ALA A 185 -4.10 5.68 19.53
N THR A 186 -3.47 4.60 19.06
CA THR A 186 -2.09 4.63 18.59
C THR A 186 -1.95 5.42 17.29
N LEU A 187 -2.86 5.25 16.32
CA LEU A 187 -2.86 6.01 15.06
C LEU A 187 -3.08 7.51 15.29
N GLU A 188 -4.02 7.89 16.15
CA GLU A 188 -4.25 9.30 16.50
C GLU A 188 -3.03 9.91 17.21
N ALA A 189 -2.41 9.17 18.14
CA ALA A 189 -1.19 9.61 18.80
C ALA A 189 -0.01 9.76 17.83
N THR A 190 0.13 8.84 16.87
CA THR A 190 1.16 8.89 15.81
C THR A 190 0.94 10.09 14.89
N PHE A 191 -0.30 10.41 14.54
CA PHE A 191 -0.60 11.61 13.77
C PHE A 191 -0.09 12.87 14.49
N GLU A 192 -0.43 13.05 15.76
CA GLU A 192 -0.04 14.24 16.53
C GLU A 192 1.48 14.34 16.75
N LYS A 193 2.17 13.20 16.94
CA LYS A 193 3.60 13.15 17.28
C LYS A 193 4.53 13.12 16.06
N THR A 194 4.06 12.63 14.92
CA THR A 194 4.91 12.33 13.76
C THR A 194 4.45 13.10 12.53
N VAL A 195 3.20 12.91 12.11
CA VAL A 195 2.70 13.50 10.86
C VAL A 195 2.50 15.01 10.98
N ARG A 196 1.86 15.47 12.06
CA ARG A 196 1.56 16.89 12.25
C ARG A 196 2.82 17.76 12.36
N PRO A 197 3.89 17.37 13.09
CA PRO A 197 5.16 18.11 13.06
C PRO A 197 5.79 18.14 11.67
N PHE A 198 5.79 17.02 10.94
CA PHE A 198 6.32 16.96 9.58
C PHE A 198 5.59 17.94 8.63
N LEU A 199 4.25 17.98 8.66
CA LEU A 199 3.45 18.91 7.85
C LEU A 199 3.74 20.37 8.21
N ARG A 200 3.96 20.66 9.50
CA ARG A 200 4.34 22.00 10.00
C ARG A 200 5.69 22.43 9.48
N ASP A 201 6.68 21.55 9.57
CA ASP A 201 8.03 21.83 9.09
C ASP A 201 8.04 22.04 7.57
N TRP A 202 7.26 21.25 6.84
CA TRP A 202 7.12 21.40 5.40
C TRP A 202 6.42 22.71 5.00
N HIS A 203 5.35 23.08 5.71
CA HIS A 203 4.70 24.39 5.53
C HIS A 203 5.67 25.53 5.81
N ASN A 204 6.35 25.52 6.96
CA ASN A 204 7.32 26.56 7.32
C ASN A 204 8.45 26.66 6.28
N LYS A 205 8.88 25.53 5.71
CA LYS A 205 9.93 25.49 4.70
C LYS A 205 9.51 26.10 3.35
N THR A 206 8.25 25.91 2.94
CA THR A 206 7.83 26.17 1.55
C THR A 206 6.74 27.24 1.39
N MET A 207 6.09 27.60 2.49
CA MET A 207 4.89 28.44 2.56
C MET A 207 4.89 29.37 3.79
N SER A 208 6.06 29.76 4.32
CA SER A 208 6.19 30.55 5.57
C SER A 208 5.44 31.88 5.63
N CYS A 209 5.08 32.46 4.49
CA CYS A 209 4.30 33.70 4.42
C CYS A 209 2.78 33.48 4.37
N MET A 210 2.32 32.24 4.42
CA MET A 210 0.91 31.85 4.35
C MET A 210 0.42 31.40 5.72
N GLU A 211 -0.89 31.48 5.96
CA GLU A 211 -1.47 30.92 7.18
C GLU A 211 -1.34 29.40 7.20
N TYR A 212 -1.03 28.85 8.38
CA TYR A 212 -0.94 27.42 8.58
C TYR A 212 -2.34 26.78 8.50
N PRO A 213 -2.53 25.69 7.74
CA PRO A 213 -3.84 25.06 7.61
C PRO A 213 -4.45 24.62 8.94
N VAL A 214 -5.76 24.78 9.05
CA VAL A 214 -6.55 24.30 10.19
C VAL A 214 -6.64 22.78 10.11
N LYS A 215 -6.42 22.10 11.23
CA LYS A 215 -6.65 20.66 11.35
C LYS A 215 -8.16 20.41 11.49
N GLU A 216 -8.76 19.70 10.55
CA GLU A 216 -10.13 19.19 10.64
C GLU A 216 -10.21 17.98 11.60
N ASP A 217 -11.43 17.61 11.97
CA ASP A 217 -11.67 16.42 12.77
C ASP A 217 -11.22 15.15 12.03
N GLY A 218 -10.74 14.18 12.79
CA GLY A 218 -10.26 12.91 12.24
C GLY A 218 -11.40 12.05 11.70
N VAL A 219 -11.21 11.52 10.49
CA VAL A 219 -12.17 10.65 9.81
C VAL A 219 -11.74 9.20 9.93
N TRP A 220 -12.53 8.39 10.62
CA TRP A 220 -12.30 6.95 10.73
C TRP A 220 -12.95 6.19 9.58
N LEU A 221 -12.12 5.55 8.76
CA LEU A 221 -12.53 4.59 7.75
C LEU A 221 -12.73 3.24 8.46
N ASN A 222 -13.98 2.88 8.79
CA ASN A 222 -14.27 1.71 9.62
C ASN A 222 -14.56 0.42 8.82
N ALA A 223 -14.43 0.49 7.49
CA ALA A 223 -14.68 -0.61 6.58
C ALA A 223 -13.77 -0.51 5.35
N PRO A 224 -13.39 -1.65 4.74
CA PRO A 224 -13.75 -3.01 5.14
C PRO A 224 -12.96 -3.51 6.34
N LYS A 225 -13.44 -4.55 7.01
CA LYS A 225 -12.64 -5.30 7.99
C LYS A 225 -11.84 -6.40 7.30
N GLN A 226 -10.65 -6.70 7.81
CA GLN A 226 -9.89 -7.83 7.30
C GLN A 226 -10.61 -9.17 7.62
N PRO A 227 -10.60 -10.14 6.70
CA PRO A 227 -11.27 -11.43 6.90
C PRO A 227 -10.44 -12.46 7.68
N ASP A 228 -9.15 -12.19 7.90
CA ASP A 228 -8.18 -13.11 8.47
C ASP A 228 -7.19 -12.40 9.42
N GLY A 229 -6.15 -13.10 9.86
CA GLY A 229 -5.14 -12.56 10.78
C GLY A 229 -3.91 -11.93 10.12
N THR A 230 -3.79 -11.93 8.78
CA THR A 230 -2.52 -11.61 8.09
C THR A 230 -2.66 -10.63 6.92
N SER A 231 -3.88 -10.31 6.51
CA SER A 231 -4.15 -9.47 5.33
C SER A 231 -4.15 -7.98 5.60
N CYS A 232 -3.90 -7.52 6.83
CA CYS A 232 -3.88 -6.09 7.19
C CYS A 232 -3.06 -5.22 6.24
N GLY A 233 -1.88 -5.70 5.84
CA GLY A 233 -1.03 -5.02 4.87
C GLY A 233 -1.68 -4.82 3.51
N VAL A 234 -2.35 -5.84 2.98
CA VAL A 234 -3.08 -5.79 1.70
C VAL A 234 -4.25 -4.80 1.80
N MET A 235 -4.96 -4.83 2.93
CA MET A 235 -6.11 -3.98 3.19
C MET A 235 -5.72 -2.50 3.24
N ILE A 236 -4.62 -2.14 3.91
CA ILE A 236 -4.19 -0.74 3.98
C ILE A 236 -3.74 -0.21 2.60
N ILE A 237 -3.10 -1.05 1.76
CA ILE A 237 -2.73 -0.65 0.39
C ILE A 237 -3.99 -0.36 -0.44
N ALA A 238 -5.01 -1.23 -0.35
CA ALA A 238 -6.29 -1.03 -1.03
C ALA A 238 -7.02 0.23 -0.57
N GLN A 239 -7.04 0.49 0.74
CA GLN A 239 -7.65 1.70 1.28
C GLN A 239 -6.93 2.96 0.82
N VAL A 240 -5.59 2.96 0.84
CA VAL A 240 -4.77 4.07 0.35
C VAL A 240 -5.13 4.39 -1.09
N GLN A 241 -5.12 3.40 -1.99
CA GLN A 241 -5.44 3.66 -3.38
C GLN A 241 -6.85 4.22 -3.56
N SER A 242 -7.84 3.69 -2.83
CA SER A 242 -9.23 4.14 -2.93
C SER A 242 -9.42 5.59 -2.46
N VAL A 243 -8.74 6.00 -1.39
CA VAL A 243 -8.81 7.37 -0.88
C VAL A 243 -8.07 8.33 -1.82
N LEU A 244 -6.88 7.96 -2.29
CA LEU A 244 -6.07 8.83 -3.15
C LEU A 244 -6.68 9.03 -4.55
N LYS A 245 -7.46 8.05 -5.04
CA LYS A 245 -8.26 8.19 -6.28
C LYS A 245 -9.57 8.98 -6.07
N ASP A 246 -9.82 9.51 -4.87
CA ASP A 246 -11.07 10.17 -4.46
C ASP A 246 -12.33 9.33 -4.74
N SER A 247 -12.15 8.00 -4.80
CA SER A 247 -13.23 7.09 -5.17
C SER A 247 -14.01 6.68 -3.93
N PHE A 248 -13.31 6.46 -2.81
CA PHE A 248 -13.83 5.87 -1.57
C PHE A 248 -14.62 4.56 -1.81
N ARG A 249 -14.41 3.93 -2.97
CA ARG A 249 -15.16 2.76 -3.42
C ARG A 249 -14.73 1.47 -2.70
N PHE A 250 -13.55 1.45 -2.07
CA PHE A 250 -13.12 0.39 -1.14
C PHE A 250 -13.82 0.55 0.21
N SER A 251 -15.14 0.39 0.19
CA SER A 251 -16.06 0.56 1.32
C SER A 251 -16.95 -0.66 1.52
N LYS A 252 -16.70 -1.76 0.79
CA LYS A 252 -17.46 -3.01 0.89
C LYS A 252 -17.48 -3.49 2.35
N THR A 253 -18.63 -3.95 2.82
CA THR A 253 -18.77 -4.45 4.20
C THR A 253 -18.09 -5.81 4.41
N THR A 254 -17.79 -6.54 3.35
CA THR A 254 -17.19 -7.88 3.43
C THR A 254 -16.13 -8.05 2.35
N VAL A 255 -14.92 -8.42 2.77
CA VAL A 255 -13.81 -8.82 1.90
C VAL A 255 -13.66 -10.32 2.03
N THR A 256 -13.62 -11.04 0.92
CA THR A 256 -13.50 -12.51 0.88
C THR A 256 -12.04 -12.94 0.72
N ALA A 257 -11.77 -14.24 0.93
CA ALA A 257 -10.45 -14.80 0.63
C ALA A 257 -10.05 -14.65 -0.85
N ASP A 258 -11.03 -14.69 -1.77
CA ASP A 258 -10.78 -14.48 -3.19
C ASP A 258 -10.44 -13.01 -3.50
N ASP A 259 -11.09 -12.05 -2.83
CA ASP A 259 -10.70 -10.63 -2.92
C ASP A 259 -9.25 -10.45 -2.47
N ILE A 260 -8.87 -11.03 -1.31
CA ILE A 260 -7.48 -10.97 -0.82
C ILE A 260 -6.50 -11.59 -1.84
N ALA A 261 -6.82 -12.76 -2.38
CA ALA A 261 -5.95 -13.45 -3.34
C ALA A 261 -5.73 -12.61 -4.60
N VAL A 262 -6.79 -11.99 -5.14
CA VAL A 262 -6.71 -11.10 -6.31
C VAL A 262 -5.93 -9.83 -5.98
N MET A 263 -6.18 -9.20 -4.83
CA MET A 263 -5.42 -8.01 -4.40
C MET A 263 -3.92 -8.30 -4.27
N ARG A 264 -3.55 -9.45 -3.70
CA ARG A 264 -2.14 -9.90 -3.63
C ARG A 264 -1.53 -10.12 -5.01
N LEU A 265 -2.26 -10.77 -5.91
CA LEU A 265 -1.83 -10.96 -7.30
C LEU A 265 -1.57 -9.60 -7.99
N ARG A 266 -2.47 -8.62 -7.81
CA ARG A 266 -2.31 -7.30 -8.42
C ARG A 266 -1.19 -6.48 -7.81
N ILE A 267 -0.98 -6.53 -6.49
CA ILE A 267 0.21 -5.93 -5.86
C ILE A 267 1.48 -6.55 -6.46
N MET A 268 1.50 -7.87 -6.63
CA MET A 268 2.65 -8.56 -7.23
C MET A 268 2.89 -8.10 -8.68
N TRP A 269 1.84 -8.06 -9.49
CA TRP A 269 1.89 -7.57 -10.87
C TRP A 269 2.40 -6.12 -10.93
N MET A 270 1.91 -5.24 -10.06
CA MET A 270 2.37 -3.85 -9.98
C MET A 270 3.86 -3.73 -9.65
N ILE A 271 4.39 -4.60 -8.78
CA ILE A 271 5.81 -4.56 -8.39
C ILE A 271 6.70 -5.13 -9.51
N VAL A 272 6.29 -6.22 -10.17
CA VAL A 272 7.17 -6.96 -11.09
C VAL A 272 6.99 -6.63 -12.57
N ILE A 273 5.80 -6.18 -12.97
CA ILE A 273 5.45 -5.89 -14.38
C ILE A 273 5.36 -4.39 -14.64
N ASN A 274 4.62 -3.65 -13.81
CA ASN A 274 4.29 -2.23 -14.06
C ASN A 274 5.47 -1.25 -13.88
N GLN A 275 6.68 -1.74 -13.63
CA GLN A 275 7.89 -0.92 -13.47
C GLN A 275 8.66 -0.74 -14.80
N ARG A 276 7.99 -0.94 -15.94
CA ARG A 276 8.56 -0.88 -17.29
C ARG A 276 8.02 0.31 -18.06
#